data_AF-A0A381URT7-F1
#
_entry.id   AF-A0A381URT7-F1
#
_cell.length_a   1.000
_cell.length_b   1.000
_cell.length_c   1.000
_cell.angle_alpha   90.00
_cell.angle_beta   90.00
_cell.angle_gamma   90.00
#
_symmetry.space_group_name_H-M   'P 1'
#
loop_
_entity.id
_entity.type
_entity.pdbx_description
1 polymer ?
#
loop_
_entity_poly.entity_id
_entity_poly.type
_entity_poly.pdbx_seq_one_letter_code
_entity_poly.pdbx_strand_id
1 'polypeptide(L)'
;MIRPQKFNAIIELIRLDRPVGTLLLLWPTLTALWLAAETVPAFWILCTFIVGTFVMRAAGCVANDIVDRHIDPLVERTKSRPLADGRLSLVEAIFVFAVLSALGLALMFTLNVITRWMAVAGFCIAIVYPFMKRVTFFPQ
;
A
#
# COMPACT_ATOMS: atom_id res chain seq x y z
N MET A 1 5.08 13.23 -21.16
CA MET A 1 3.63 13.18 -21.44
C MET A 1 3.18 11.73 -21.27
N ILE A 2 2.56 11.37 -20.14
CA ILE A 2 2.08 9.99 -19.90
C ILE A 2 0.87 9.77 -20.82
N ARG A 3 0.89 8.73 -21.67
CA ARG A 3 -0.28 8.39 -22.51
C ARG A 3 -1.48 8.13 -21.59
N PRO A 4 -2.70 8.61 -21.90
CA PRO A 4 -3.86 8.51 -21.00
C PRO A 4 -4.16 7.08 -20.52
N GLN A 5 -3.84 6.07 -21.34
CA GLN A 5 -3.94 4.65 -20.96
C GLN A 5 -3.00 4.26 -19.81
N LYS A 6 -1.77 4.79 -19.77
CA LYS A 6 -0.81 4.53 -18.69
C LYS A 6 -1.19 5.19 -17.37
N PHE A 7 -1.80 6.38 -17.44
CA PHE A 7 -2.29 7.06 -16.23
C PHE A 7 -3.39 6.24 -15.54
N ASN A 8 -4.37 5.75 -16.31
CA ASN A 8 -5.41 4.87 -15.78
C ASN A 8 -4.84 3.56 -15.24
N ALA A 9 -3.84 2.99 -15.91
CA ALA A 9 -3.15 1.80 -15.45
C ALA A 9 -2.43 2.03 -14.10
N ILE A 10 -1.84 3.21 -13.87
CA ILE A 10 -1.23 3.57 -12.58
C ILE A 10 -2.31 3.70 -11.50
N ILE A 11 -3.44 4.37 -11.78
CA ILE A 11 -4.57 4.48 -10.85
C ILE A 11 -5.05 3.10 -10.39
N GLU A 12 -5.20 2.18 -11.35
CA GLU A 12 -5.60 0.81 -11.07
C GLU A 12 -4.53 0.05 -10.29
N LEU A 13 -3.24 0.22 -10.63
CA LEU A 13 -2.12 -0.40 -9.92
C LEU A 13 -2.08 -0.03 -8.44
N ILE A 14 -2.31 1.25 -8.11
CA ILE A 14 -2.36 1.73 -6.73
C ILE A 14 -3.73 1.55 -6.06
N ARG A 15 -4.70 0.94 -6.76
CA ARG A 15 -6.09 0.71 -6.34
C ARG A 15 -6.84 1.97 -5.93
N LEU A 16 -6.53 3.10 -6.57
CA LEU A 16 -7.24 4.36 -6.31
C LEU A 16 -8.67 4.33 -6.87
N ASP A 17 -8.94 3.48 -7.86
CA ASP A 17 -10.29 3.19 -8.37
C ASP A 17 -11.18 2.43 -7.35
N ARG A 18 -10.58 1.72 -6.40
CA ARG A 18 -11.28 0.86 -5.41
C ARG A 18 -10.82 1.17 -3.98
N PRO A 19 -11.28 2.29 -3.40
CA PRO A 19 -10.77 2.79 -2.12
C PRO A 19 -11.18 1.95 -0.92
N VAL A 20 -12.06 0.95 -1.07
CA VAL A 20 -12.56 0.11 0.03
C VAL A 20 -11.41 -0.47 0.87
N GLY A 21 -10.36 -0.99 0.23
CA GLY A 21 -9.22 -1.53 0.96
C GLY A 21 -8.44 -0.48 1.75
N THR A 22 -8.40 0.76 1.29
CA THR A 22 -7.78 1.87 2.02
C THR A 22 -8.66 2.30 3.18
N LEU A 23 -9.97 2.40 2.98
CA LEU A 23 -10.92 2.76 4.04
C LEU A 23 -10.93 1.71 5.17
N LEU A 24 -10.81 0.43 4.82
CA LEU A 24 -10.69 -0.67 5.79
C LEU A 24 -9.45 -0.55 6.68
N LEU A 25 -8.34 0.00 6.18
CA LEU A 25 -7.16 0.28 7.00
C LEU A 25 -7.26 1.61 7.72
N LEU A 26 -7.87 2.62 7.08
CA LEU A 26 -7.97 3.97 7.60
C LEU A 26 -8.83 4.01 8.86
N TRP A 27 -9.97 3.32 8.87
CA TRP A 27 -10.90 3.40 9.98
C TRP A 27 -10.33 2.87 11.30
N PRO A 28 -9.72 1.66 11.38
CA PRO A 28 -9.03 1.20 12.58
C PRO A 28 -7.84 2.09 12.94
N THR A 29 -7.11 2.61 11.95
CA THR A 29 -5.96 3.52 12.19
C THR A 29 -6.41 4.80 12.89
N LEU A 30 -7.47 5.44 12.40
CA LEU A 30 -8.02 6.65 13.00
C LEU A 30 -8.61 6.37 14.39
N THR A 31 -9.31 5.25 14.54
CA THR A 31 -9.87 4.84 15.84
C THR A 31 -8.76 4.61 16.87
N ALA A 32 -7.70 3.89 16.51
CA ALA A 32 -6.55 3.64 17.37
C ALA A 32 -5.81 4.94 17.71
N LEU A 33 -5.63 5.84 16.73
CA LEU A 33 -5.02 7.15 16.96
C LEU A 33 -5.83 7.98 17.95
N TRP A 34 -7.16 7.99 17.83
CA TRP A 34 -8.03 8.74 18.72
C TRP A 34 -8.07 8.15 20.13
N LEU A 35 -8.11 6.82 20.25
CA LEU A 35 -8.07 6.12 21.54
C LEU A 35 -6.74 6.30 22.27
N ALA A 36 -5.63 6.38 21.53
CA ALA A 36 -4.30 6.57 22.11
C ALA A 36 -4.01 8.04 22.48
N ALA A 37 -4.80 8.99 21.97
CA ALA A 37 -4.60 10.39 22.24
C ALA A 37 -5.31 10.79 23.54
N GLU A 38 -4.58 11.41 24.48
CA GLU A 38 -5.16 11.93 25.73
C GLU A 38 -6.11 13.12 25.46
N THR A 39 -5.89 13.82 24.35
CA THR A 39 -6.71 14.92 23.84
C THR A 39 -6.90 14.76 22.33
N VAL A 40 -7.47 15.76 21.64
CA VAL A 40 -7.61 15.69 20.18
C VAL A 40 -6.23 15.52 19.52
N PRO A 41 -6.04 14.51 18.64
CA PRO A 41 -4.77 14.32 17.95
C PRO A 41 -4.32 15.59 17.23
N ALA A 42 -3.05 15.95 17.38
CA ALA A 42 -2.49 17.10 16.67
C ALA A 42 -2.72 16.95 15.16
N PHE A 43 -3.15 18.04 14.50
CA PHE A 43 -3.55 18.03 13.10
C PHE A 43 -2.49 17.40 12.19
N TRP A 44 -1.20 17.70 12.42
CA TRP A 44 -0.10 17.10 11.69
C TRP A 44 -0.04 15.57 11.83
N ILE A 45 -0.25 15.03 13.03
CA ILE A 45 -0.24 13.58 13.28
C ILE A 45 -1.42 12.94 12.57
N LEU A 46 -2.62 13.52 12.69
CA LEU A 46 -3.81 13.05 12.00
C LEU A 46 -3.59 12.98 10.47
N CYS A 47 -3.11 14.06 9.86
CA CYS A 47 -2.78 14.09 8.44
C CYS A 47 -1.72 13.05 8.06
N THR A 48 -0.68 12.89 8.89
CA THR A 48 0.39 11.91 8.64
C THR A 48 -0.15 10.49 8.60
N PHE A 49 -1.04 10.11 9.52
CA PHE A 49 -1.65 8.78 9.53
C PHE A 49 -2.65 8.59 8.38
N ILE A 50 -3.43 9.62 8.02
CA ILE A 50 -4.33 9.56 6.85
C ILE A 50 -3.51 9.33 5.58
N VAL A 51 -2.59 10.24 5.26
CA VAL A 51 -1.77 10.16 4.04
C VAL A 51 -0.92 8.89 4.05
N GLY A 52 -0.31 8.56 5.19
CA GLY A 52 0.48 7.35 5.37
C GLY A 52 -0.32 6.09 5.07
N THR A 53 -1.60 6.02 5.49
CA THR A 53 -2.47 4.88 5.19
C THR A 53 -2.71 4.73 3.69
N PHE A 54 -3.03 5.82 2.99
CA PHE A 54 -3.22 5.79 1.53
C PHE A 54 -1.94 5.37 0.81
N VAL A 55 -0.81 5.97 1.17
CA VAL A 55 0.50 5.71 0.55
C VAL A 55 0.94 4.27 0.78
N MET A 56 0.88 3.78 2.02
CA MET A 56 1.34 2.43 2.35
C MET A 56 0.38 1.36 1.82
N ARG A 57 -0.92 1.63 1.76
CA ARG A 57 -1.88 0.71 1.10
C ARG A 57 -1.60 0.60 -0.39
N ALA A 58 -1.36 1.72 -1.06
CA ALA A 58 -0.98 1.77 -2.47
C ALA A 58 0.33 1.01 -2.70
N ALA A 59 1.37 1.27 -1.90
CA ALA A 59 2.66 0.57 -2.00
C ALA A 59 2.50 -0.95 -1.84
N GLY A 60 1.70 -1.39 -0.86
CA GLY A 60 1.39 -2.81 -0.67
C GLY A 60 0.64 -3.43 -1.85
N CYS A 61 -0.26 -2.70 -2.51
CA CYS A 61 -0.90 -3.19 -3.74
C CYS A 61 0.13 -3.42 -4.85
N VAL A 62 1.02 -2.44 -5.07
CA VAL A 62 2.05 -2.52 -6.10
C VAL A 62 3.01 -3.67 -5.81
N ALA A 63 3.46 -3.82 -4.56
CA ALA A 63 4.31 -4.93 -4.14
C ALA A 63 3.65 -6.29 -4.38
N ASN A 64 2.37 -6.43 -4.04
CA ASN A 64 1.63 -7.67 -4.29
C ASN A 64 1.56 -7.99 -5.79
N ASP A 65 1.21 -7.01 -6.64
CA ASP A 65 1.14 -7.22 -8.08
C ASP A 65 2.53 -7.57 -8.66
N ILE A 66 3.62 -6.97 -8.14
CA ILE A 66 5.01 -7.31 -8.53
C ILE A 66 5.35 -8.77 -8.19
N VAL A 67 5.02 -9.22 -6.97
CA VAL A 67 5.30 -10.59 -6.51
C VAL A 67 4.46 -11.61 -7.27
N ASP A 68 3.20 -11.28 -7.52
CA ASP A 68 2.22 -12.16 -8.16
C ASP A 68 2.21 -12.03 -9.70
N ARG A 69 3.14 -11.26 -10.31
CA ARG A 69 3.16 -10.94 -11.75
C ARG A 69 3.10 -12.14 -12.72
N HIS A 70 3.57 -13.31 -12.28
CA HIS A 70 3.55 -14.54 -13.07
C HIS A 70 2.34 -15.43 -12.77
N ILE A 71 1.65 -15.18 -11.66
CA ILE A 71 0.49 -15.95 -11.20
C ILE A 71 -0.80 -15.24 -11.61
N ASP A 72 -0.85 -13.92 -11.45
CA ASP A 72 -2.01 -13.08 -11.75
C ASP A 72 -2.57 -13.27 -13.17
N PRO A 73 -1.77 -13.44 -14.24
CA PRO A 73 -2.27 -13.71 -15.60
C PRO A 73 -3.03 -15.04 -15.73
N LEU A 74 -2.75 -16.01 -14.85
CA LEU A 74 -3.35 -17.34 -14.88
C LEU A 74 -4.67 -17.41 -14.10
N VAL A 75 -5.08 -16.32 -13.45
CA VAL A 75 -6.23 -16.27 -12.55
C VAL A 75 -7.27 -15.29 -13.08
N GLU A 76 -8.49 -15.79 -13.34
CA GLU A 76 -9.61 -15.03 -13.91
C GLU A 76 -9.88 -13.68 -13.23
N ARG A 77 -9.77 -13.63 -11.89
CA ARG A 77 -10.01 -12.40 -11.11
C ARG A 77 -8.94 -11.33 -11.30
N THR A 78 -7.70 -11.73 -11.63
CA THR A 78 -6.52 -10.86 -11.57
C THR A 78 -5.82 -10.69 -12.92
N LYS A 79 -6.22 -11.45 -13.94
CA LYS A 79 -5.65 -11.38 -15.29
C LYS A 79 -5.74 -10.01 -15.94
N SER A 80 -6.69 -9.16 -15.52
CA SER A 80 -6.87 -7.80 -16.03
C SER A 80 -6.03 -6.74 -15.30
N ARG A 81 -5.21 -7.13 -14.31
CA ARG A 81 -4.38 -6.17 -13.58
C ARG A 81 -3.34 -5.55 -14.53
N PRO A 82 -2.98 -4.27 -14.35
CA PRO A 82 -2.05 -3.56 -15.24
C PRO A 82 -0.70 -4.24 -15.49
N LEU A 83 -0.17 -4.95 -14.49
CA LEU A 83 1.10 -5.67 -14.62
C LEU A 83 0.91 -7.08 -15.21
N ALA A 84 -0.27 -7.68 -15.04
CA ALA A 84 -0.61 -9.00 -15.56
C ALA A 84 -0.99 -8.97 -17.05
N ASP A 85 -1.69 -7.92 -17.48
CA ASP A 85 -2.10 -7.71 -18.88
C ASP A 85 -1.07 -6.93 -19.72
N GLY A 86 0.04 -6.50 -19.10
CA GLY A 86 1.15 -5.82 -19.76
C GLY A 86 0.95 -4.33 -20.06
N ARG A 87 -0.12 -3.68 -19.56
CA ARG A 87 -0.31 -2.23 -19.68
C ARG A 87 0.79 -1.42 -18.97
N LEU A 88 1.39 -1.99 -17.93
CA LEU A 88 2.57 -1.45 -17.25
C LEU A 88 3.71 -2.46 -17.24
N SER A 89 4.93 -1.97 -17.43
CA SER A 89 6.14 -2.75 -17.26
C SER A 89 6.49 -2.93 -15.79
N LEU A 90 7.28 -3.98 -15.50
CA LEU A 90 7.83 -4.22 -14.17
C LEU A 90 8.65 -3.02 -13.65
N VAL A 91 9.43 -2.38 -14.52
CA VAL A 91 10.26 -1.23 -14.16
C VAL A 91 9.40 -0.04 -13.72
N GLU A 92 8.28 0.21 -14.43
CA GLU A 92 7.32 1.25 -14.04
C GLU A 92 6.67 0.93 -12.69
N ALA A 93 6.28 -0.32 -12.46
CA ALA A 93 5.73 -0.74 -11.17
C ALA A 93 6.74 -0.58 -10.02
N ILE A 94 8.00 -0.98 -10.23
CA ILE A 94 9.08 -0.78 -9.24
C ILE A 94 9.30 0.70 -8.96
N PHE A 95 9.29 1.56 -9.99
CA PHE A 95 9.42 3.00 -9.81
C PHE A 95 8.28 3.57 -8.97
N VAL A 96 7.03 3.21 -9.26
CA VAL A 96 5.86 3.62 -8.47
C VAL A 96 5.99 3.13 -7.02
N PHE A 97 6.37 1.88 -6.82
CA PHE A 97 6.61 1.32 -5.48
C PHE A 97 7.70 2.09 -4.72
N ALA A 98 8.82 2.41 -5.36
CA ALA A 98 9.92 3.15 -4.76
C ALA A 98 9.50 4.56 -4.35
N VAL A 99 8.75 5.27 -5.21
CA VAL A 99 8.23 6.62 -4.90
C VAL A 99 7.27 6.57 -3.72
N LEU A 100 6.31 5.65 -3.71
CA LEU A 100 5.36 5.50 -2.60
C LEU A 100 6.09 5.11 -1.29
N SER A 101 7.07 4.21 -1.36
CA SER A 101 7.85 3.80 -0.19
C SER A 101 8.70 4.96 0.35
N ALA A 102 9.29 5.77 -0.52
CA ALA A 102 10.04 6.96 -0.12
C ALA A 102 9.13 8.01 0.55
N LEU A 103 7.91 8.22 0.04
CA LEU A 103 6.91 9.08 0.68
C LEU A 103 6.49 8.54 2.06
N GLY A 104 6.22 7.25 2.17
CA GLY A 104 5.90 6.60 3.45
C GLY A 104 7.04 6.74 4.46
N LEU A 105 8.28 6.56 4.01
CA LEU A 105 9.47 6.72 4.83
C LEU A 105 9.66 8.17 5.28
N ALA A 106 9.47 9.15 4.38
CA ALA A 106 9.54 10.56 4.71
C ALA A 106 8.50 10.94 5.78
N LEU A 107 7.26 10.48 5.65
CA LEU A 107 6.21 10.65 6.66
C LEU A 107 6.60 10.03 8.00
N MET A 108 7.12 8.80 7.98
CA MET A 108 7.58 8.08 9.17
C MET A 108 8.63 8.88 9.94
N PHE A 109 9.58 9.54 9.26
CA PHE A 109 10.60 10.35 9.91
C PHE A 109 10.07 11.59 10.65
N THR A 110 8.84 12.01 10.37
CA THR A 110 8.20 13.13 11.08
C THR A 110 7.53 12.71 12.40
N LEU A 111 7.51 11.40 12.70
CA LEU A 111 6.91 10.83 13.90
C LEU A 111 7.96 10.62 15.02
N ASN A 112 7.48 10.46 16.25
CA ASN A 112 8.33 10.17 17.41
C ASN A 112 9.07 8.82 17.27
N VAL A 113 10.14 8.65 18.05
CA VAL A 113 11.02 7.46 17.98
C VAL A 113 10.27 6.14 18.16
N ILE A 114 9.33 6.07 19.10
CA ILE A 114 8.58 4.85 19.41
C ILE A 114 7.73 4.46 18.21
N THR A 115 6.96 5.41 17.65
CA THR A 115 6.12 5.17 16.48
C THR A 115 6.94 4.78 15.25
N ARG A 116 8.16 5.32 15.08
CA ARG A 116 9.08 4.90 14.01
C ARG A 116 9.47 3.43 14.14
N TRP A 117 9.84 2.97 15.34
CA TRP A 117 10.17 1.57 15.57
C TRP A 117 8.97 0.64 15.37
N MET A 118 7.77 1.06 15.79
CA MET A 118 6.54 0.31 15.52
C MET A 118 6.25 0.20 14.02
N ALA A 119 6.46 1.29 13.26
CA ALA A 119 6.30 1.28 11.81
C ALA A 119 7.27 0.31 11.13
N VAL A 120 8.54 0.25 11.57
CA VAL A 120 9.52 -0.72 11.07
C VAL A 120 9.07 -2.16 11.36
N ALA A 121 8.64 -2.44 12.59
CA ALA A 121 8.13 -3.77 12.96
C ALA A 121 6.91 -4.17 12.10
N GLY A 122 5.94 -3.26 11.94
CA GLY A 122 4.78 -3.48 11.08
C GLY A 122 5.14 -3.71 9.62
N PHE A 123 6.13 -2.98 9.10
CA PHE A 123 6.63 -3.17 7.73
C PHE A 123 7.28 -4.54 7.54
N CYS A 124 8.06 -5.03 8.52
CA CYS A 124 8.61 -6.39 8.47
C CYS A 124 7.49 -7.45 8.37
N ILE A 125 6.42 -7.30 9.14
CA ILE A 125 5.25 -8.20 9.06
C ILE A 125 4.60 -8.12 7.67
N ALA A 126 4.42 -6.89 7.15
CA ALA A 126 3.82 -6.66 5.84
C ALA A 126 4.64 -7.28 4.69
N ILE A 127 5.98 -7.32 4.80
CA ILE A 127 6.85 -8.00 3.81
C ILE A 127 6.63 -9.51 3.83
N VAL A 128 6.44 -10.11 5.01
CA VAL A 128 6.27 -11.56 5.13
C VAL A 128 4.92 -12.01 4.55
N TYR A 129 3.89 -11.17 4.66
CA TYR A 129 2.51 -11.50 4.32
C TYR A 129 2.30 -12.09 2.90
N PRO A 130 2.79 -11.49 1.79
CA PRO A 130 2.57 -12.01 0.44
C PRO A 130 3.13 -13.42 0.24
N PHE A 131 4.21 -13.76 0.95
CA PHE A 131 4.84 -15.08 0.87
C PHE A 131 4.05 -16.15 1.63
N MET A 132 3.17 -15.76 2.57
CA MET A 132 2.37 -16.71 3.33
C MET A 132 1.38 -17.49 2.47
N LYS A 133 0.96 -16.95 1.30
CA LYS A 133 0.15 -17.70 0.32
C LYS A 133 0.83 -18.98 -0.18
N ARG A 134 2.15 -19.10 -0.03
CA ARG A 134 2.94 -20.28 -0.43
C ARG A 134 3.09 -21.31 0.69
N VAL A 135 2.66 -20.96 1.91
CA VAL A 135 2.86 -21.77 3.12
C VAL A 135 1.51 -22.12 3.76
N THR A 136 0.49 -21.27 3.64
CA THR A 136 -0.81 -21.44 4.28
C THR A 136 -1.97 -21.38 3.27
N PHE A 137 -3.06 -22.10 3.57
CA PHE A 137 -4.29 -22.15 2.75
C PHE A 137 -5.43 -21.31 3.33
N PHE A 138 -5.14 -20.46 4.32
CA PHE A 138 -6.17 -19.66 4.96
C PHE A 138 -6.70 -18.61 3.97
N PRO A 139 -8.04 -18.44 3.87
CA PRO A 139 -8.61 -17.34 3.11
C PRO A 139 -8.15 -16.01 3.74
N GLN A 140 -7.64 -15.12 2.88
CA GLN A 140 -7.16 -13.78 3.23
C GLN A 140 -8.20 -12.73 2.87
#